data_AF-A0A2K8WW73-F1
#
_entry.id   AF-A0A2K8WW73-F1
#
_cell.length_a   1.000
_cell.length_b   1.000
_cell.length_c   1.000
_cell.angle_alpha   90.00
_cell.angle_beta   90.00
_cell.angle_gamma   90.00
#
_symmetry.space_group_name_H-M   'P 1'
#
loop_
_entity.id
_entity.type
_entity.pdbx_description
1 polymer ?
#
loop_
_entity_poly.entity_id
_entity_poly.type
_entity_poly.pdbx_seq_one_letter_code
_entity_poly.pdbx_strand_id
1 'polypeptide(L)'
;MSNLTIPAVPTVNKSAEQTSTLHNYLLKIANSDAPYPNPIGEAEPLISYNGYYALNNTGAFLSIDTNLVVKNGVITPHVSIIYSQDGTSSNVYDLTGSKKAFDTVTWSGTTLKAQAGIDSAVPSFTLNFTREDNNQEITSTLSGQITRGASQLIVPIKGSTYNNPIPMAMYAGTYHKEDGKGAAILQIGTDNKIKYNYDNTIGNGGELQDVQTFIYNLNMYVFSFSNPIDKDLDYSIIMGTSAKGGMVCNDLFSIKNTKISIPRSIQTVTSTPVIKPVSVTNPKSEALAKFAGFYRINSSASIINNAFLSIEGQYKSVEGQPTVYTVTIGVSLDGTSSTVYTFDDTMTFEEGANGSVLTIPITDPVGSNLTINFTRQYKKAYPNAASYYGSVVNISGSYNVAQFEGESLLNVVPLMGFAGAPLKITSSSTETIVIKSSTEIEYKGVPYKNITVVPLMYIVGFIDNNENEIIFSLGTDGGKGNTSITTAYKTEMVNGKREKGSFISLDVYTAIPDGDSGAPQH
;
A
#
# COMPACT_ATOMS: atom_id res chain seq x y z
N MET A 1 19.15 40.86 -14.17
CA MET A 1 19.42 39.71 -15.07
C MET A 1 20.44 38.81 -14.37
N SER A 2 19.97 37.87 -13.56
CA SER A 2 20.81 36.82 -12.98
C SER A 2 20.52 35.55 -13.75
N ASN A 3 21.54 35.00 -14.40
CA ASN A 3 21.46 33.76 -15.13
C ASN A 3 21.01 32.65 -14.18
N LEU A 4 19.81 32.12 -14.42
CA LEU A 4 19.35 30.85 -13.88
C LEU A 4 20.24 29.76 -14.47
N THR A 5 21.33 29.43 -13.77
CA THR A 5 22.07 28.20 -14.01
C THR A 5 21.18 27.07 -13.54
N ILE A 6 20.58 26.36 -14.49
CA ILE A 6 19.92 25.08 -14.26
C ILE A 6 20.99 24.17 -13.63
N PRO A 7 20.82 23.69 -12.39
CA PRO A 7 21.75 22.72 -11.81
C PRO A 7 21.84 21.52 -12.74
N ALA A 8 23.04 21.00 -12.96
CA ALA A 8 23.21 19.75 -13.69
C ALA A 8 22.31 18.69 -13.06
N VAL A 9 21.44 18.08 -13.89
CA VAL A 9 20.59 16.96 -13.48
C VAL A 9 21.53 15.92 -12.84
N PRO A 10 21.36 15.59 -11.54
CA PRO A 10 22.23 14.64 -10.87
C PRO A 10 22.24 13.33 -11.64
N THR A 11 23.43 12.81 -11.91
CA THR A 11 23.59 11.49 -12.51
C THR A 11 23.02 10.46 -11.54
N VAL A 12 21.86 9.89 -11.91
CA VAL A 12 21.20 8.84 -11.14
C VAL A 12 22.07 7.58 -11.20
N ASN A 13 22.69 7.20 -10.09
CA ASN A 13 23.40 5.93 -10.00
C ASN A 13 22.38 4.80 -9.85
N LYS A 14 22.10 4.13 -10.98
CA LYS A 14 21.34 2.87 -11.11
C LYS A 14 19.90 2.89 -10.59
N SER A 15 18.98 3.23 -11.49
CA SER A 15 17.58 2.81 -11.42
C SER A 15 17.45 1.28 -11.49
N ALA A 16 16.55 0.72 -10.67
CA ALA A 16 15.16 0.55 -11.07
C ALA A 16 14.97 0.57 -12.61
N GLU A 17 15.29 -0.51 -13.30
CA GLU A 17 14.93 -0.68 -14.72
C GLU A 17 14.75 -2.17 -15.00
N GLN A 18 13.50 -2.63 -15.13
CA GLN A 18 13.07 -3.74 -15.98
C GLN A 18 11.55 -3.96 -15.85
N THR A 19 10.72 -3.45 -16.77
CA THR A 19 9.34 -3.97 -16.88
C THR A 19 9.38 -5.49 -16.94
N SER A 20 8.79 -6.16 -15.95
CA SER A 20 8.99 -7.59 -15.80
C SER A 20 8.40 -8.34 -16.97
N THR A 21 8.89 -9.55 -17.21
CA THR A 21 8.29 -10.47 -18.19
C THR A 21 6.78 -10.63 -17.93
N LEU A 22 6.34 -10.61 -16.66
CA LEU A 22 4.93 -10.66 -16.30
C LEU A 22 4.20 -9.37 -16.67
N HIS A 23 4.72 -8.19 -16.32
CA HIS A 23 4.08 -6.92 -16.65
C HIS A 23 3.87 -6.76 -18.17
N ASN A 24 4.92 -7.04 -18.96
CA ASN A 24 4.82 -7.00 -20.43
C ASN A 24 3.83 -8.05 -20.97
N TYR A 25 3.77 -9.23 -20.36
CA TYR A 25 2.77 -10.24 -20.70
C TYR A 25 1.35 -9.81 -20.36
N LEU A 26 1.13 -9.20 -19.20
CA LEU A 26 -0.18 -8.67 -18.78
C LEU A 26 -0.62 -7.50 -19.66
N LEU A 27 0.29 -6.57 -19.99
CA LEU A 27 0.02 -5.52 -20.98
C LEU A 27 -0.31 -6.10 -22.36
N LYS A 28 0.39 -7.17 -22.79
CA LYS A 28 0.07 -7.86 -24.03
C LYS A 28 -1.32 -8.50 -23.99
N ILE A 29 -1.71 -9.10 -22.86
CA ILE A 29 -3.08 -9.59 -22.66
C ILE A 29 -4.08 -8.44 -22.75
N ALA A 30 -3.82 -7.35 -22.04
CA ALA A 30 -4.70 -6.18 -21.99
C ALA A 30 -4.91 -5.56 -23.37
N ASN A 31 -3.85 -5.49 -24.17
CA ASN A 31 -3.88 -4.93 -25.52
C ASN A 31 -4.38 -5.93 -26.58
N SER A 32 -4.51 -7.20 -26.25
CA SER A 32 -5.05 -8.22 -27.15
C SER A 32 -6.57 -8.09 -27.26
N ASP A 33 -7.11 -8.34 -28.46
CA ASP A 33 -8.55 -8.49 -28.70
C ASP A 33 -9.00 -9.95 -28.62
N ALA A 34 -8.05 -10.89 -28.47
CA ALA A 34 -8.39 -12.28 -28.21
C ALA A 34 -9.11 -12.40 -26.87
N PRO A 35 -10.22 -13.18 -26.79
CA PRO A 35 -10.91 -13.42 -25.54
C PRO A 35 -9.92 -14.00 -24.52
N TYR A 36 -9.79 -13.35 -23.37
CA TYR A 36 -9.18 -13.94 -22.20
C TYR A 36 -10.31 -14.64 -21.45
N PRO A 37 -10.47 -15.98 -21.58
CA PRO A 37 -11.56 -16.70 -20.92
C PRO A 37 -11.52 -16.40 -19.43
N ASN A 38 -12.67 -16.31 -18.73
CA ASN A 38 -12.75 -15.99 -17.29
C ASN A 38 -11.61 -16.72 -16.56
N PRO A 39 -10.51 -16.01 -16.27
CA PRO A 39 -9.24 -16.68 -16.08
C PRO A 39 -9.14 -17.29 -14.70
N ILE A 40 -9.98 -16.82 -13.77
CA ILE A 40 -10.03 -17.34 -12.41
C ILE A 40 -11.00 -18.51 -12.26
N GLY A 41 -12.04 -18.63 -13.11
CA GLY A 41 -13.01 -19.73 -13.01
C GLY A 41 -13.49 -19.94 -11.56
N GLU A 42 -13.31 -21.15 -11.03
CA GLU A 42 -13.66 -21.48 -9.64
C GLU A 42 -12.79 -20.76 -8.59
N ALA A 43 -11.60 -20.28 -8.93
CA ALA A 43 -10.64 -19.68 -7.99
C ALA A 43 -10.84 -18.17 -7.75
N GLU A 44 -11.90 -17.56 -8.30
CA GLU A 44 -12.26 -16.15 -8.09
C GLU A 44 -12.25 -15.70 -6.61
N PRO A 45 -12.68 -16.54 -5.64
CA PRO A 45 -12.61 -16.19 -4.22
C PRO A 45 -11.21 -15.90 -3.67
N LEU A 46 -10.13 -16.32 -4.35
CA LEU A 46 -8.75 -16.06 -3.93
C LEU A 46 -8.38 -14.58 -3.89
N ILE A 47 -9.09 -13.72 -4.64
CA ILE A 47 -8.89 -12.26 -4.57
C ILE A 47 -9.02 -11.78 -3.11
N SER A 48 -9.94 -12.36 -2.33
CA SER A 48 -10.18 -12.05 -0.91
C SER A 48 -9.00 -12.39 0.00
N TYR A 49 -8.06 -13.20 -0.50
CA TYR A 49 -6.91 -13.72 0.20
C TYR A 49 -5.59 -13.24 -0.41
N ASN A 50 -5.65 -12.26 -1.33
CA ASN A 50 -4.49 -11.57 -1.87
C ASN A 50 -3.61 -11.02 -0.73
N GLY A 51 -2.32 -11.31 -0.76
CA GLY A 51 -1.39 -10.90 0.27
C GLY A 51 -0.10 -11.71 0.30
N TYR A 52 0.89 -11.15 0.99
CA TYR A 52 2.12 -11.83 1.37
C TYR A 52 1.93 -12.56 2.71
N TYR A 53 2.11 -13.88 2.72
CA TYR A 53 2.02 -14.72 3.91
C TYR A 53 3.42 -15.15 4.34
N ALA A 54 3.90 -14.57 5.43
CA ALA A 54 5.11 -15.05 6.07
C ALA A 54 4.86 -16.46 6.63
N LEU A 55 5.67 -17.44 6.22
CA LEU A 55 5.54 -18.83 6.64
C LEU A 55 6.37 -19.14 7.89
N ASN A 56 7.44 -18.37 8.11
CA ASN A 56 8.31 -18.47 9.28
C ASN A 56 9.14 -17.18 9.44
N ASN A 57 9.98 -17.16 10.49
CA ASN A 57 10.87 -16.03 10.79
C ASN A 57 12.17 -16.06 9.96
N THR A 58 12.40 -17.07 9.12
CA THR A 58 13.61 -17.17 8.28
C THR A 58 13.44 -16.47 6.94
N GLY A 59 12.25 -15.92 6.66
CA GLY A 59 11.93 -15.24 5.41
C GLY A 59 11.20 -16.10 4.39
N ALA A 60 10.90 -17.38 4.69
CA ALA A 60 10.07 -18.18 3.80
C ALA A 60 8.67 -17.56 3.69
N PHE A 61 8.12 -17.53 2.48
CA PHE A 61 6.84 -16.89 2.23
C PHE A 61 6.03 -17.59 1.13
N LEU A 62 4.73 -17.36 1.18
CA LEU A 62 3.81 -17.62 0.08
C LEU A 62 3.03 -16.35 -0.18
N SER A 63 2.94 -15.91 -1.44
CA SER A 63 2.11 -14.78 -1.83
C SER A 63 0.99 -15.24 -2.74
N ILE A 64 -0.22 -14.75 -2.47
CA ILE A 64 -1.29 -14.73 -3.48
C ILE A 64 -1.21 -13.36 -4.13
N ASP A 65 -0.77 -13.31 -5.38
CA ASP A 65 -0.62 -12.06 -6.13
C ASP A 65 -1.72 -11.93 -7.17
N THR A 66 -2.52 -10.87 -7.02
CA THR A 66 -3.62 -10.55 -7.92
C THR A 66 -3.34 -9.24 -8.64
N ASN A 67 -3.23 -9.34 -9.96
CA ASN A 67 -3.12 -8.21 -10.87
C ASN A 67 -4.44 -8.04 -11.62
N LEU A 68 -5.13 -6.93 -11.42
CA LEU A 68 -6.33 -6.58 -12.19
C LEU A 68 -5.90 -5.91 -13.48
N VAL A 69 -6.05 -6.61 -14.60
CA VAL A 69 -5.82 -6.05 -15.93
C VAL A 69 -7.10 -5.37 -16.39
N VAL A 70 -7.06 -4.06 -16.62
CA VAL A 70 -8.25 -3.29 -16.97
C VAL A 70 -8.13 -2.76 -18.39
N LYS A 71 -9.14 -3.03 -19.21
CA LYS A 71 -9.28 -2.51 -20.59
C LYS A 71 -10.65 -1.86 -20.73
N ASN A 72 -10.68 -0.55 -20.97
CA ASN A 72 -11.92 0.24 -21.13
C ASN A 72 -12.93 0.02 -19.99
N GLY A 73 -12.44 -0.06 -18.75
CA GLY A 73 -13.24 -0.31 -17.54
C GLY A 73 -13.62 -1.77 -17.29
N VAL A 74 -13.32 -2.69 -18.23
CA VAL A 74 -13.53 -4.13 -18.03
C VAL A 74 -12.34 -4.72 -17.29
N ILE A 75 -12.61 -5.38 -16.15
CA ILE A 75 -11.59 -6.00 -15.31
C ILE A 75 -11.37 -7.45 -15.72
N THR A 76 -10.10 -7.81 -15.93
CA THR A 76 -9.61 -9.16 -16.13
C THR A 76 -8.56 -9.47 -15.06
N PRO A 77 -8.92 -10.18 -14.00
CA PRO A 77 -7.99 -10.51 -12.93
C PRO A 77 -7.02 -11.63 -13.33
N HIS A 78 -5.76 -11.50 -12.93
CA HIS A 78 -4.71 -12.51 -13.09
C HIS A 78 -4.15 -12.86 -11.71
N VAL A 79 -4.26 -14.13 -11.33
CA VAL A 79 -3.85 -14.62 -10.01
C VAL A 79 -2.69 -15.60 -10.15
N SER A 80 -1.67 -15.42 -9.32
CA SER A 80 -0.51 -16.30 -9.23
C SER A 80 -0.21 -16.66 -7.77
N ILE A 81 0.25 -17.89 -7.54
CA ILE A 81 0.89 -18.29 -6.28
C ILE A 81 2.38 -18.06 -6.43
N ILE A 82 2.98 -17.38 -5.48
CA ILE A 82 4.43 -17.21 -5.46
C ILE A 82 4.95 -17.83 -4.18
N TYR A 83 5.93 -18.70 -4.30
CA TYR A 83 6.41 -19.48 -3.17
C TYR A 83 7.93 -19.42 -3.07
N SER A 84 8.39 -19.03 -1.89
CA SER A 84 9.78 -19.04 -1.47
C SER A 84 9.95 -19.88 -0.22
N GLN A 85 10.77 -20.93 -0.31
CA GLN A 85 11.03 -21.81 0.83
C GLN A 85 12.09 -21.23 1.79
N ASP A 86 12.98 -20.38 1.27
CA ASP A 86 14.18 -19.90 1.96
C ASP A 86 14.19 -18.38 2.16
N GLY A 87 13.26 -17.65 1.54
CA GLY A 87 13.20 -16.18 1.53
C GLY A 87 14.18 -15.52 0.56
N THR A 88 15.00 -16.30 -0.14
CA THR A 88 16.08 -15.81 -1.02
C THR A 88 15.95 -16.29 -2.46
N SER A 89 15.04 -17.22 -2.74
CA SER A 89 14.64 -17.68 -4.07
C SER A 89 13.12 -17.92 -4.11
N SER A 90 12.48 -17.63 -5.23
CA SER A 90 11.04 -17.77 -5.40
C SER A 90 10.70 -18.33 -6.77
N ASN A 91 9.50 -18.91 -6.88
CA ASN A 91 8.93 -19.31 -8.16
C ASN A 91 7.50 -18.77 -8.24
N VAL A 92 7.14 -18.26 -9.42
CA VAL A 92 5.81 -17.77 -9.74
C VAL A 92 5.03 -18.87 -10.46
N TYR A 93 3.86 -19.20 -9.94
CA TYR A 93 2.97 -20.22 -10.49
C TYR A 93 1.62 -19.58 -10.82
N ASP A 94 1.41 -19.26 -12.09
CA ASP A 94 0.16 -18.67 -12.56
C ASP A 94 -0.98 -19.67 -12.37
N LEU A 95 -1.99 -19.28 -11.60
CA LEU A 95 -3.22 -20.07 -11.46
C LEU A 95 -4.15 -19.87 -12.65
N THR A 96 -3.96 -18.78 -13.37
CA THR A 96 -4.90 -18.25 -14.34
C THR A 96 -4.21 -17.89 -15.66
N GLY A 97 -4.98 -17.79 -16.74
CA GLY A 97 -4.46 -17.40 -18.06
C GLY A 97 -3.89 -18.53 -18.90
N SER A 98 -3.40 -18.18 -20.09
CA SER A 98 -2.93 -19.15 -21.10
C SER A 98 -1.62 -19.85 -20.72
N LYS A 99 -0.90 -19.34 -19.72
CA LYS A 99 0.34 -19.91 -19.17
C LYS A 99 0.15 -20.55 -17.79
N LYS A 100 -1.08 -20.93 -17.42
CA LYS A 100 -1.36 -21.54 -16.11
C LYS A 100 -0.42 -22.72 -15.83
N ALA A 101 0.10 -22.79 -14.61
CA ALA A 101 1.08 -23.79 -14.19
C ALA A 101 0.44 -25.14 -13.80
N PHE A 102 -0.89 -25.20 -13.67
CA PHE A 102 -1.61 -26.34 -13.08
C PHE A 102 -2.62 -26.96 -14.06
N ASP A 103 -2.72 -28.29 -14.01
CA ASP A 103 -3.70 -29.04 -14.78
C ASP A 103 -5.10 -28.74 -14.26
N THR A 104 -5.26 -28.77 -12.94
CA THR A 104 -6.53 -28.48 -12.25
C THR A 104 -6.33 -27.45 -11.14
N VAL A 105 -7.28 -26.51 -11.05
CA VAL A 105 -7.38 -25.53 -9.98
C VAL A 105 -8.84 -25.52 -9.55
N THR A 106 -9.10 -25.88 -8.30
CA THR A 106 -10.46 -25.92 -7.74
C THR A 106 -10.50 -25.17 -6.43
N TRP A 107 -11.62 -24.51 -6.17
CA TRP A 107 -11.90 -23.85 -4.90
C TRP A 107 -13.17 -24.42 -4.28
N SER A 108 -13.11 -24.84 -3.03
CA SER A 108 -14.26 -25.36 -2.30
C SER A 108 -14.27 -24.83 -0.87
N GLY A 109 -15.32 -24.09 -0.50
CA GLY A 109 -15.42 -23.44 0.81
C GLY A 109 -14.33 -22.36 0.95
N THR A 110 -13.27 -22.68 1.68
CA THR A 110 -12.07 -21.83 1.84
C THR A 110 -10.78 -22.55 1.42
N THR A 111 -10.90 -23.66 0.71
CA THR A 111 -9.78 -24.51 0.32
C THR A 111 -9.45 -24.33 -1.16
N LEU A 112 -8.20 -23.97 -1.45
CA LEU A 112 -7.60 -24.06 -2.77
C LEU A 112 -6.95 -25.42 -2.95
N LYS A 113 -7.24 -26.09 -4.07
CA LYS A 113 -6.42 -27.21 -4.58
C LYS A 113 -5.92 -26.85 -5.97
N ALA A 114 -4.61 -26.68 -6.11
CA ALA A 114 -3.93 -26.47 -7.38
C ALA A 114 -3.02 -27.68 -7.63
N GLN A 115 -3.36 -28.51 -8.61
CA GLN A 115 -2.64 -29.76 -8.89
C GLN A 115 -1.87 -29.65 -10.19
N ALA A 116 -0.56 -29.88 -10.10
CA ALA A 116 0.30 -30.07 -11.24
C ALA A 116 0.31 -31.54 -11.67
N GLY A 117 0.74 -31.80 -12.91
CA GLY A 117 0.93 -33.17 -13.41
C GLY A 117 1.97 -33.94 -12.57
N ILE A 118 1.80 -35.25 -12.48
CA ILE A 118 2.64 -36.15 -11.65
C ILE A 118 4.13 -36.02 -11.96
N ASP A 119 4.47 -35.80 -13.23
CA ASP A 119 5.85 -35.66 -13.72
C ASP A 119 6.30 -34.18 -13.85
N SER A 120 5.51 -33.23 -13.35
CA SER A 120 5.83 -31.81 -13.40
C SER A 120 6.83 -31.40 -12.32
N ALA A 121 7.72 -30.45 -12.66
CA ALA A 121 8.55 -29.75 -11.68
C ALA A 121 7.75 -28.74 -10.83
N VAL A 122 6.52 -28.42 -11.25
CA VAL A 122 5.61 -27.54 -10.51
C VAL A 122 5.05 -28.32 -9.29
N PRO A 123 5.14 -27.77 -8.07
CA PRO A 123 4.54 -28.39 -6.90
C PRO A 123 3.02 -28.26 -6.91
N SER A 124 2.31 -29.24 -6.34
CA SER A 124 0.87 -29.13 -6.06
C SER A 124 0.63 -28.45 -4.71
N PHE A 125 -0.44 -27.68 -4.61
CA PHE A 125 -0.83 -26.94 -3.41
C PHE A 125 -2.21 -27.38 -2.92
N THR A 126 -2.35 -27.58 -1.61
CA THR A 126 -3.64 -27.67 -0.93
C THR A 126 -3.62 -26.73 0.26
N LEU A 127 -4.33 -25.61 0.14
CA LEU A 127 -4.28 -24.49 1.08
C LEU A 127 -5.67 -24.18 1.60
N ASN A 128 -5.80 -24.04 2.91
CA ASN A 128 -7.01 -23.62 3.59
C ASN A 128 -6.80 -22.20 4.11
N PHE A 129 -7.71 -21.29 3.75
CA PHE A 129 -7.64 -19.91 4.16
C PHE A 129 -8.69 -19.59 5.22
N THR A 130 -8.36 -18.68 6.12
CA THR A 130 -9.29 -18.15 7.12
C THR A 130 -9.18 -16.64 7.13
N ARG A 131 -10.30 -15.93 6.96
CA ARG A 131 -10.34 -14.48 7.21
C ARG A 131 -10.39 -14.28 8.71
N GLU A 132 -9.48 -13.48 9.21
CA GLU A 132 -9.41 -13.10 10.62
C GLU A 132 -9.36 -11.58 10.68
N ASP A 133 -9.84 -11.02 11.78
CA ASP A 133 -9.50 -9.65 12.14
C ASP A 133 -9.42 -9.61 13.66
N ASN A 134 -8.19 -9.66 14.16
CA ASN A 134 -7.89 -9.82 15.57
C ASN A 134 -7.09 -8.61 16.10
N ASN A 135 -6.80 -8.60 17.40
CA ASN A 135 -6.06 -7.51 18.04
C ASN A 135 -4.57 -7.42 17.66
N GLN A 136 -4.11 -8.32 16.78
CA GLN A 136 -2.78 -8.33 16.15
C GLN A 136 -2.84 -7.88 14.69
N GLU A 137 -3.99 -7.34 14.25
CA GLU A 137 -4.17 -6.74 12.93
C GLU A 137 -3.96 -7.72 11.76
N ILE A 138 -3.92 -9.02 12.02
CA ILE A 138 -3.86 -10.07 11.00
C ILE A 138 -5.22 -10.11 10.29
N THR A 139 -5.20 -10.05 8.97
CA THR A 139 -6.39 -10.01 8.11
C THR A 139 -6.76 -11.40 7.57
N SER A 140 -5.77 -12.28 7.46
CA SER A 140 -5.96 -13.63 6.93
C SER A 140 -4.84 -14.55 7.37
N THR A 141 -5.19 -15.82 7.59
CA THR A 141 -4.25 -16.91 7.82
C THR A 141 -4.42 -17.99 6.77
N LEU A 142 -3.34 -18.70 6.47
CA LEU A 142 -3.36 -19.91 5.67
C LEU A 142 -2.75 -21.08 6.43
N SER A 143 -3.22 -22.27 6.11
CA SER A 143 -2.59 -23.52 6.51
C SER A 143 -2.79 -24.57 5.43
N GLY A 144 -1.84 -25.47 5.25
CA GLY A 144 -1.96 -26.46 4.20
C GLY A 144 -0.69 -27.25 3.96
N GLN A 145 -0.58 -27.77 2.75
CA GLN A 145 0.54 -28.59 2.34
C GLN A 145 0.93 -28.33 0.89
N ILE A 146 2.22 -28.51 0.63
CA ILE A 146 2.84 -28.46 -0.69
C ILE A 146 3.37 -29.86 -1.00
N THR A 147 3.01 -30.41 -2.16
CA THR A 147 3.46 -31.73 -2.61
C THR A 147 4.36 -31.58 -3.83
N ARG A 148 5.60 -32.10 -3.77
CA ARG A 148 6.61 -31.91 -4.83
C ARG A 148 6.76 -33.14 -5.73
N GLY A 149 6.19 -33.08 -6.94
CA GLY A 149 6.40 -34.05 -8.03
C GLY A 149 6.25 -35.52 -7.62
N ALA A 150 6.96 -36.40 -8.33
CA ALA A 150 6.97 -37.85 -8.08
C ALA A 150 7.50 -38.26 -6.69
N SER A 151 8.25 -37.39 -6.00
CA SER A 151 8.78 -37.66 -4.66
C SER A 151 7.69 -37.76 -3.59
N GLN A 152 6.50 -37.20 -3.87
CA GLN A 152 5.40 -37.04 -2.93
C GLN A 152 5.80 -36.44 -1.57
N LEU A 153 6.92 -35.70 -1.50
CA LEU A 153 7.30 -35.02 -0.28
C LEU A 153 6.22 -33.99 0.07
N ILE A 154 5.67 -34.12 1.26
CA ILE A 154 4.63 -33.24 1.80
C ILE A 154 5.31 -32.24 2.74
N VAL A 155 5.25 -30.96 2.39
CA VAL A 155 5.72 -29.86 3.24
C VAL A 155 4.50 -29.17 3.84
N PRO A 156 4.26 -29.30 5.17
CA PRO A 156 3.21 -28.54 5.83
C PRO A 156 3.59 -27.06 5.90
N ILE A 157 2.63 -26.19 5.65
CA ILE A 157 2.82 -24.73 5.72
C ILE A 157 1.71 -24.07 6.53
N LYS A 158 2.09 -23.02 7.23
CA LYS A 158 1.19 -22.11 7.93
C LYS A 158 1.73 -20.70 7.76
N GLY A 159 0.86 -19.74 7.52
CA GLY A 159 1.26 -18.34 7.41
C GLY A 159 0.13 -17.39 7.75
N SER A 160 0.48 -16.13 7.91
CA SER A 160 -0.46 -15.03 8.17
C SER A 160 -0.07 -13.82 7.36
N THR A 161 -1.06 -12.99 7.03
CA THR A 161 -0.85 -11.72 6.33
C THR A 161 -1.59 -10.60 7.04
N TYR A 162 -1.07 -9.39 6.87
CA TYR A 162 -1.71 -8.13 7.26
C TYR A 162 -2.36 -7.44 6.06
N ASN A 163 -2.09 -7.92 4.85
CA ASN A 163 -2.58 -7.33 3.61
C ASN A 163 -4.08 -7.55 3.51
N ASN A 164 -4.79 -6.54 3.05
CA ASN A 164 -6.20 -6.66 2.73
C ASN A 164 -6.39 -6.21 1.28
N PRO A 165 -7.09 -6.96 0.42
CA PRO A 165 -7.35 -6.49 -0.94
C PRO A 165 -8.18 -5.20 -0.89
N ILE A 166 -7.72 -4.19 -1.61
CA ILE A 166 -8.40 -2.89 -1.70
C ILE A 166 -8.94 -2.74 -3.13
N PRO A 167 -10.23 -2.44 -3.33
CA PRO A 167 -10.76 -2.20 -4.65
C PRO A 167 -10.40 -0.80 -5.13
N MET A 168 -10.27 -0.63 -6.45
CA MET A 168 -9.99 0.66 -7.09
C MET A 168 -11.00 1.74 -6.68
N ALA A 169 -12.28 1.36 -6.49
CA ALA A 169 -13.33 2.27 -6.06
C ALA A 169 -13.04 2.96 -4.72
N MET A 170 -12.23 2.38 -3.83
CA MET A 170 -11.79 3.01 -2.58
C MET A 170 -10.90 4.23 -2.83
N TYR A 171 -10.20 4.27 -3.97
CA TYR A 171 -9.38 5.40 -4.40
C TYR A 171 -10.08 6.33 -5.38
N ALA A 172 -11.38 6.16 -5.62
CA ALA A 172 -12.11 7.07 -6.49
C ALA A 172 -12.04 8.53 -5.98
N GLY A 173 -11.72 9.47 -6.87
CA GLY A 173 -11.48 10.86 -6.54
C GLY A 173 -10.74 11.60 -7.65
N THR A 174 -10.63 12.92 -7.51
CA THR A 174 -9.84 13.78 -8.39
C THR A 174 -8.63 14.29 -7.62
N TYR A 175 -7.45 14.09 -8.17
CA TYR A 175 -6.18 14.36 -7.52
C TYR A 175 -5.48 15.57 -8.14
N HIS A 176 -4.94 16.40 -7.26
CA HIS A 176 -4.26 17.64 -7.56
C HIS A 176 -2.88 17.64 -6.89
N LYS A 177 -1.98 18.53 -7.32
CA LYS A 177 -0.73 18.77 -6.60
C LYS A 177 -1.01 19.20 -5.15
N GLU A 178 -0.08 18.89 -4.24
CA GLU A 178 -0.21 19.10 -2.78
C GLU A 178 -0.59 20.53 -2.34
N ASP A 179 -0.35 21.54 -3.18
CA ASP A 179 -0.76 22.93 -2.91
C ASP A 179 -2.22 23.24 -3.30
N GLY A 180 -2.94 22.26 -3.86
CA GLY A 180 -4.29 22.40 -4.40
C GLY A 180 -4.40 23.39 -5.56
N LYS A 181 -3.26 23.93 -6.04
CA LYS A 181 -3.19 24.96 -7.06
C LYS A 181 -2.74 24.32 -8.36
N GLY A 182 -3.68 24.14 -9.27
CA GLY A 182 -3.37 23.66 -10.61
C GLY A 182 -4.46 22.78 -11.21
N ALA A 183 -4.21 22.32 -12.43
CA ALA A 183 -5.10 21.39 -13.12
C ALA A 183 -5.14 20.04 -12.38
N ALA A 184 -6.24 19.31 -12.55
CA ALA A 184 -6.32 17.92 -12.11
C ALA A 184 -5.25 17.10 -12.85
N ILE A 185 -4.60 16.21 -12.10
CA ILE A 185 -3.52 15.36 -12.60
C ILE A 185 -4.03 13.94 -12.86
N LEU A 186 -4.82 13.41 -11.93
CA LEU A 186 -5.36 12.06 -11.98
C LEU A 186 -6.82 12.10 -11.55
N GLN A 187 -7.66 11.30 -12.18
CA GLN A 187 -9.02 11.01 -11.74
C GLN A 187 -9.25 9.51 -11.75
N ILE A 188 -9.72 8.96 -10.64
CA ILE A 188 -10.14 7.56 -10.52
C ILE A 188 -11.65 7.54 -10.33
N GLY A 189 -12.35 6.79 -11.18
CA GLY A 189 -13.79 6.57 -11.09
C GLY A 189 -14.14 5.36 -10.22
N THR A 190 -15.40 5.29 -9.78
CA THR A 190 -15.96 4.07 -9.15
C THR A 190 -16.31 2.98 -10.16
N ASP A 191 -16.22 3.29 -11.46
CA ASP A 191 -16.51 2.42 -12.60
C ASP A 191 -15.24 1.82 -13.24
N ASN A 192 -14.15 1.74 -12.48
CA ASN A 192 -12.85 1.21 -12.91
C ASN A 192 -12.22 1.96 -14.08
N LYS A 193 -12.54 3.24 -14.25
CA LYS A 193 -11.90 4.13 -15.23
C LYS A 193 -10.91 5.05 -14.55
N ILE A 194 -9.82 5.32 -15.26
CA ILE A 194 -8.79 6.28 -14.86
C ILE A 194 -8.68 7.33 -15.95
N LYS A 195 -8.53 8.58 -15.55
CA LYS A 195 -8.08 9.65 -16.43
C LYS A 195 -6.79 10.25 -15.90
N TYR A 196 -5.90 10.62 -16.80
CA TYR A 196 -4.59 11.12 -16.44
C TYR A 196 -4.16 12.26 -17.35
N ASN A 197 -3.47 13.24 -16.77
CA ASN A 197 -2.97 14.41 -17.47
C ASN A 197 -1.50 14.19 -17.88
N TYR A 198 -1.31 13.63 -19.08
CA TYR A 198 -0.01 13.29 -19.65
C TYR A 198 0.85 14.52 -19.97
N ASP A 199 0.22 15.66 -20.27
CA ASP A 199 0.89 16.89 -20.71
C ASP A 199 1.39 17.74 -19.53
N ASN A 200 0.97 17.40 -18.32
CA ASN A 200 1.24 18.17 -17.12
C ASN A 200 2.37 17.58 -16.29
N THR A 201 3.59 17.50 -16.84
CA THR A 201 4.74 16.93 -16.11
C THR A 201 5.22 17.80 -14.94
N ILE A 202 4.97 19.11 -14.97
CA ILE A 202 5.48 20.10 -13.98
C ILE A 202 4.40 20.81 -13.14
N GLY A 203 3.12 20.48 -13.32
CA GLY A 203 1.99 20.96 -12.50
C GLY A 203 1.17 22.13 -13.09
N ASN A 204 1.53 22.68 -14.26
CA ASN A 204 0.89 23.87 -14.83
C ASN A 204 0.22 23.59 -16.19
N GLY A 205 -1.06 23.20 -16.18
CA GLY A 205 -1.89 23.07 -17.40
C GLY A 205 -2.25 21.63 -17.79
N GLY A 206 -2.68 21.43 -19.04
CA GLY A 206 -3.07 20.12 -19.59
C GLY A 206 -4.49 19.67 -19.23
N GLU A 207 -4.96 18.64 -19.92
CA GLU A 207 -6.30 18.06 -19.74
C GLU A 207 -6.22 16.58 -19.36
N LEU A 208 -7.22 16.11 -18.60
CA LEU A 208 -7.35 14.70 -18.27
C LEU A 208 -7.77 13.90 -19.51
N GLN A 209 -6.97 12.89 -19.84
CA GLN A 209 -7.24 11.96 -20.94
C GLN A 209 -7.55 10.56 -20.39
N ASP A 210 -8.41 9.80 -21.06
CA ASP A 210 -8.78 8.46 -20.61
C ASP A 210 -7.59 7.49 -20.72
N VAL A 211 -7.33 6.76 -19.63
CA VAL A 211 -6.39 5.64 -19.62
C VAL A 211 -7.16 4.39 -20.04
N GLN A 212 -7.03 4.00 -21.31
CA GLN A 212 -7.76 2.87 -21.87
C GLN A 212 -7.34 1.54 -21.25
N THR A 213 -6.04 1.37 -21.00
CA THR A 213 -5.46 0.13 -20.52
C THR A 213 -4.54 0.41 -19.35
N PHE A 214 -4.75 -0.30 -18.23
CA PHE A 214 -3.87 -0.24 -17.07
C PHE A 214 -3.89 -1.56 -16.29
N ILE A 215 -2.91 -1.73 -15.41
CA ILE A 215 -2.84 -2.84 -14.47
C ILE A 215 -2.93 -2.26 -13.06
N TYR A 216 -3.72 -2.90 -12.19
CA TYR A 216 -3.77 -2.59 -10.77
C TYR A 216 -3.33 -3.80 -9.95
N ASN A 217 -2.18 -3.70 -9.26
CA ASN A 217 -1.67 -4.76 -8.40
C ASN A 217 -2.25 -4.61 -6.97
N LEU A 218 -2.93 -5.63 -6.48
CA LEU A 218 -3.59 -5.61 -5.17
C LEU A 218 -2.64 -5.77 -3.98
N ASN A 219 -1.42 -6.27 -4.17
CA ASN A 219 -0.43 -6.42 -3.09
C ASN A 219 0.33 -5.13 -2.80
N MET A 220 0.58 -4.32 -3.83
CA MET A 220 1.33 -3.07 -3.73
C MET A 220 0.45 -1.82 -3.76
N TYR A 221 -0.83 -1.97 -4.13
CA TYR A 221 -1.76 -0.87 -4.36
C TYR A 221 -1.25 0.12 -5.43
N VAL A 222 -0.68 -0.44 -6.51
CA VAL A 222 -0.07 0.34 -7.61
C VAL A 222 -0.88 0.20 -8.89
N PHE A 223 -1.19 1.34 -9.51
CA PHE A 223 -1.67 1.41 -10.88
C PHE A 223 -0.51 1.62 -11.84
N SER A 224 -0.46 0.88 -12.94
CA SER A 224 0.58 1.03 -13.96
C SER A 224 -0.01 1.10 -15.36
N PHE A 225 0.44 2.06 -16.16
CA PHE A 225 0.00 2.26 -17.54
C PHE A 225 1.05 3.04 -18.34
N SER A 226 0.99 2.95 -19.67
CA SER A 226 1.88 3.69 -20.57
C SER A 226 1.20 4.95 -21.11
N ASN A 227 1.99 5.92 -21.56
CA ASN A 227 1.48 7.03 -22.34
C ASN A 227 0.99 6.53 -23.72
N PRO A 228 -0.21 6.93 -24.18
CA PRO A 228 -0.73 6.51 -25.48
C PRO A 228 0.00 7.16 -26.67
N ILE A 229 0.64 8.33 -26.46
CA ILE A 229 1.33 9.11 -27.49
C ILE A 229 2.83 8.78 -27.46
N ASP A 230 3.45 8.91 -26.30
CA ASP A 230 4.88 8.63 -26.11
C ASP A 230 5.08 7.24 -25.50
N LYS A 231 5.22 6.23 -26.36
CA LYS A 231 5.39 4.84 -25.89
C LYS A 231 6.64 4.63 -25.06
N ASP A 232 7.53 5.61 -24.96
CA ASP A 232 8.69 5.60 -24.09
C ASP A 232 8.41 6.12 -22.67
N LEU A 233 7.17 6.45 -22.33
CA LEU A 233 6.79 6.86 -20.97
C LEU A 233 5.87 5.83 -20.33
N ASP A 234 6.30 5.29 -19.17
CA ASP A 234 5.47 4.47 -18.30
C ASP A 234 5.19 5.23 -16.99
N TYR A 235 3.98 5.06 -16.47
CA TYR A 235 3.50 5.67 -15.24
C TYR A 235 3.20 4.60 -14.21
N SER A 236 3.49 4.92 -12.96
CA SER A 236 3.14 4.11 -11.80
C SER A 236 2.65 4.99 -10.67
N ILE A 237 1.43 4.72 -10.23
CA ILE A 237 0.75 5.51 -9.22
C ILE A 237 0.59 4.65 -7.96
N ILE A 238 1.31 5.02 -6.91
CA ILE A 238 1.31 4.33 -5.61
C ILE A 238 0.29 5.02 -4.70
N MET A 239 -0.76 4.30 -4.30
CA MET A 239 -1.85 4.86 -3.52
C MET A 239 -1.56 4.88 -2.02
N GLY A 240 -2.14 5.87 -1.34
CA GLY A 240 -2.08 6.02 0.10
C GLY A 240 -3.18 6.94 0.63
N THR A 241 -3.06 7.31 1.90
CA THR A 241 -3.97 8.23 2.57
C THR A 241 -3.20 9.21 3.43
N SER A 242 -3.77 10.40 3.64
CA SER A 242 -3.33 11.35 4.64
C SER A 242 -4.47 12.06 5.36
N ALA A 243 -4.30 12.30 6.66
CA ALA A 243 -5.15 13.16 7.48
C ALA A 243 -5.28 14.57 6.90
N LYS A 244 -4.22 15.10 6.29
CA LYS A 244 -4.23 16.42 5.64
C LYS A 244 -4.80 16.35 4.23
N GLY A 245 -4.28 15.41 3.43
CA GLY A 245 -4.51 15.33 1.98
C GLY A 245 -5.74 14.54 1.54
N GLY A 246 -6.41 13.82 2.44
CA GLY A 246 -7.44 12.84 2.07
C GLY A 246 -6.81 11.60 1.44
N MET A 247 -7.27 11.19 0.26
CA MET A 247 -6.52 10.19 -0.50
C MET A 247 -5.30 10.86 -1.14
N VAL A 248 -4.14 10.21 -1.05
CA VAL A 248 -2.89 10.71 -1.63
C VAL A 248 -2.29 9.64 -2.52
N CYS A 249 -1.48 10.03 -3.49
CA CYS A 249 -0.64 9.09 -4.20
C CYS A 249 0.67 9.73 -4.64
N ASN A 250 1.69 8.88 -4.74
CA ASN A 250 2.92 9.23 -5.40
C ASN A 250 2.83 8.76 -6.84
N ASP A 251 3.00 9.70 -7.75
CA ASP A 251 3.04 9.47 -9.18
C ASP A 251 4.50 9.47 -9.63
N LEU A 252 4.91 8.32 -10.13
CA LEU A 252 6.22 8.04 -10.67
C LEU A 252 6.06 7.90 -12.18
N PHE A 253 6.78 8.71 -12.94
CA PHE A 253 6.95 8.45 -14.37
C PHE A 253 8.40 8.15 -14.67
N SER A 254 8.62 7.18 -15.55
CA SER A 254 9.93 6.80 -16.06
C SER A 254 9.98 6.99 -17.58
N ILE A 255 11.12 7.46 -18.08
CA ILE A 255 11.42 7.46 -19.52
C ILE A 255 12.15 6.15 -19.81
N LYS A 256 11.59 5.31 -20.69
CA LYS A 256 12.14 4.01 -21.11
C LYS A 256 13.60 4.17 -21.52
N ASN A 257 14.44 3.29 -20.99
CA ASN A 257 15.89 3.26 -21.19
C ASN A 257 16.66 4.44 -20.56
N THR A 258 16.00 5.28 -19.76
CA THR A 258 16.68 6.23 -18.89
C THR A 258 16.35 5.90 -17.44
N LYS A 259 17.37 5.97 -16.60
CA LYS A 259 17.31 5.63 -15.18
C LYS A 259 16.61 6.68 -14.31
N ILE A 260 15.71 7.46 -14.88
CA ILE A 260 15.14 8.66 -14.27
C ILE A 260 13.68 8.39 -13.92
N SER A 261 13.39 8.38 -12.62
CA SER A 261 12.04 8.48 -12.08
C SER A 261 11.89 9.82 -11.39
N ILE A 262 10.85 10.57 -11.75
CA ILE A 262 10.55 11.85 -11.11
C ILE A 262 9.29 11.66 -10.25
N PRO A 263 9.43 11.65 -8.91
CA PRO A 263 8.29 11.52 -8.02
C PRO A 263 7.55 12.85 -7.90
N ARG A 264 6.21 12.78 -7.94
CA ARG A 264 5.34 13.88 -7.50
C ARG A 264 4.23 13.35 -6.59
N SER A 265 3.94 14.07 -5.51
CA SER A 265 2.84 13.75 -4.61
C SER A 265 1.59 14.52 -5.03
N ILE A 266 0.47 13.83 -5.14
CA ILE A 266 -0.83 14.39 -5.47
C ILE A 266 -1.89 13.90 -4.47
N GLN A 267 -2.96 14.68 -4.28
CA GLN A 267 -3.95 14.48 -3.22
C GLN A 267 -5.35 14.96 -3.62
N THR A 268 -6.39 14.50 -2.91
CA THR A 268 -7.79 14.88 -3.18
C THR A 268 -8.22 16.17 -2.50
N VAL A 269 -7.69 16.47 -1.31
CA VAL A 269 -7.97 17.73 -0.59
C VAL A 269 -7.20 18.88 -1.26
N THR A 270 -7.88 19.96 -1.60
CA THR A 270 -7.28 21.11 -2.30
C THR A 270 -7.19 22.35 -1.43
N SER A 271 -7.96 22.44 -0.35
CA SER A 271 -7.85 23.55 0.59
C SER A 271 -6.65 23.37 1.53
N THR A 272 -6.09 24.47 2.03
CA THR A 272 -5.15 24.43 3.15
C THR A 272 -5.82 23.82 4.38
N PRO A 273 -5.28 22.73 4.96
CA PRO A 273 -5.87 22.10 6.13
C PRO A 273 -5.91 23.04 7.34
N VAL A 274 -7.01 22.98 8.10
CA VAL A 274 -7.13 23.67 9.39
C VAL A 274 -6.53 22.79 10.48
N ILE A 275 -5.33 23.12 10.96
CA ILE A 275 -4.65 22.34 12.00
C ILE A 275 -5.03 22.89 13.37
N LYS A 276 -5.62 22.05 14.23
CA LYS A 276 -5.96 22.42 15.60
C LYS A 276 -4.73 22.42 16.50
N PRO A 277 -4.66 23.30 17.51
CA PRO A 277 -3.58 23.29 18.49
C PRO A 277 -3.47 21.94 19.20
N VAL A 278 -2.26 21.63 19.68
CA VAL A 278 -1.95 20.40 20.43
C VAL A 278 -1.50 20.80 21.82
N SER A 279 -2.05 20.18 22.86
CA SER A 279 -1.59 20.34 24.24
C SER A 279 -0.42 19.40 24.55
N VAL A 280 -0.72 18.11 24.73
CA VAL A 280 0.19 17.03 25.13
C VAL A 280 -0.31 15.72 24.54
N THR A 281 0.59 14.87 24.05
CA THR A 281 0.25 13.56 23.48
C THR A 281 -0.52 12.69 24.47
N ASN A 282 -1.58 12.05 24.00
CA ASN A 282 -2.39 11.17 24.83
C ASN A 282 -1.75 9.78 25.00
N PRO A 283 -1.70 9.20 26.21
CA PRO A 283 -1.15 7.85 26.44
C PRO A 283 -1.92 6.72 25.72
N LYS A 284 -3.18 6.95 25.33
CA LYS A 284 -3.98 6.00 24.54
C LYS A 284 -3.69 6.03 23.02
N SER A 285 -2.70 6.81 22.58
CA SER A 285 -2.33 6.93 21.16
C SER A 285 -1.98 5.58 20.51
N GLU A 286 -1.30 4.68 21.23
CA GLU A 286 -0.99 3.34 20.72
C GLU A 286 -2.26 2.53 20.42
N ALA A 287 -3.24 2.58 21.32
CA ALA A 287 -4.50 1.86 21.15
C ALA A 287 -5.32 2.42 19.98
N LEU A 288 -5.37 3.74 19.83
CA LEU A 288 -6.07 4.39 18.71
C LEU A 288 -5.36 4.16 17.37
N ALA A 289 -4.02 4.11 17.36
CA ALA A 289 -3.24 3.89 16.13
C ALA A 289 -3.56 2.58 15.41
N LYS A 290 -4.09 1.58 16.12
CA LYS A 290 -4.58 0.31 15.54
C LYS A 290 -5.77 0.48 14.60
N PHE A 291 -6.48 1.61 14.71
CA PHE A 291 -7.61 2.00 13.87
C PHE A 291 -7.21 3.03 12.81
N ALA A 292 -5.91 3.22 12.57
CA ALA A 292 -5.44 4.02 11.45
C ALA A 292 -6.00 3.47 10.12
N GLY A 293 -6.49 4.36 9.27
CA GLY A 293 -7.22 4.01 8.05
C GLY A 293 -7.85 5.23 7.39
N PHE A 294 -8.45 5.01 6.23
CA PHE A 294 -9.28 6.00 5.55
C PHE A 294 -10.72 5.48 5.48
N TYR A 295 -11.62 6.25 6.06
CA TYR A 295 -13.03 5.91 6.18
C TYR A 295 -13.82 6.88 5.32
N ARG A 296 -14.43 6.38 4.25
CA ARG A 296 -15.44 7.13 3.52
C ARG A 296 -16.69 7.21 4.39
N ILE A 297 -17.15 8.43 4.64
CA ILE A 297 -18.28 8.68 5.52
C ILE A 297 -19.55 8.79 4.68
N ASN A 298 -20.52 7.95 5.00
CA ASN A 298 -21.91 8.09 4.57
C ASN A 298 -22.72 8.69 5.71
N SER A 299 -23.55 9.69 5.41
CA SER A 299 -24.47 10.28 6.39
C SER A 299 -25.87 10.36 5.81
N SER A 300 -26.87 10.26 6.68
CA SER A 300 -28.28 10.50 6.34
C SER A 300 -28.58 11.98 6.09
N ALA A 301 -27.66 12.90 6.41
CA ALA A 301 -27.82 14.32 6.17
C ALA A 301 -27.30 14.69 4.77
N SER A 302 -28.13 15.34 3.94
CA SER A 302 -27.85 15.74 2.55
C SER A 302 -26.73 16.78 2.37
N ILE A 303 -26.00 17.09 3.44
CA ILE A 303 -24.96 18.12 3.52
C ILE A 303 -23.54 17.53 3.43
N ILE A 304 -23.43 16.20 3.43
CA ILE A 304 -22.17 15.45 3.52
C ILE A 304 -21.98 14.70 2.19
N ASN A 305 -21.18 15.28 1.29
CA ASN A 305 -20.80 14.67 0.01
C ASN A 305 -19.30 14.37 0.03
N ASN A 306 -18.90 13.15 -0.34
CA ASN A 306 -17.49 12.71 -0.39
C ASN A 306 -16.72 12.90 0.94
N ALA A 307 -17.42 12.99 2.05
CA ALA A 307 -16.82 13.15 3.36
C ALA A 307 -15.94 11.96 3.75
N PHE A 308 -14.95 12.23 4.58
CA PHE A 308 -14.05 11.21 5.07
C PHE A 308 -13.52 11.50 6.47
N LEU A 309 -13.12 10.43 7.14
CA LEU A 309 -12.23 10.45 8.29
C LEU A 309 -10.94 9.74 7.87
N SER A 310 -9.79 10.34 8.13
CA SER A 310 -8.49 9.70 7.94
C SER A 310 -7.73 9.71 9.25
N ILE A 311 -7.33 8.54 9.73
CA ILE A 311 -6.56 8.39 10.96
C ILE A 311 -5.17 7.89 10.57
N GLU A 312 -4.15 8.63 10.95
CA GLU A 312 -2.74 8.27 10.79
C GLU A 312 -2.14 8.01 12.17
N GLY A 313 -1.67 6.79 12.41
CA GLY A 313 -0.83 6.47 13.57
C GLY A 313 0.64 6.46 13.16
N GLN A 314 1.49 7.13 13.95
CA GLN A 314 2.94 6.99 13.86
C GLN A 314 3.51 6.67 15.24
N TYR A 315 4.66 6.01 15.27
CA TYR A 315 5.44 5.90 16.48
C TYR A 315 6.89 6.24 16.27
N LYS A 316 7.51 6.77 17.33
CA LYS A 316 8.93 7.06 17.39
C LYS A 316 9.57 6.22 18.49
N SER A 317 10.53 5.40 18.10
CA SER A 317 11.43 4.72 19.02
C SER A 317 12.69 5.54 19.20
N VAL A 318 13.18 5.62 20.44
CA VAL A 318 14.48 6.19 20.77
C VAL A 318 15.17 5.22 21.74
N GLU A 319 16.45 4.95 21.53
CA GLU A 319 17.20 4.02 22.36
C GLU A 319 17.14 4.43 23.84
N GLY A 320 16.76 3.48 24.71
CA GLY A 320 16.64 3.69 26.15
C GLY A 320 15.42 4.49 26.59
N GLN A 321 14.49 4.83 25.68
CA GLN A 321 13.26 5.55 25.99
C GLN A 321 12.01 4.73 25.61
N PRO A 322 10.86 4.95 26.28
CA PRO A 322 9.59 4.40 25.82
C PRO A 322 9.28 4.85 24.39
N THR A 323 8.66 3.96 23.61
CA THR A 323 8.15 4.31 22.29
C THR A 323 6.99 5.30 22.43
N VAL A 324 7.03 6.39 21.67
CA VAL A 324 6.00 7.43 21.71
C VAL A 324 5.14 7.32 20.46
N TYR A 325 3.83 7.15 20.65
CA TYR A 325 2.85 7.15 19.58
C TYR A 325 2.21 8.52 19.43
N THR A 326 2.02 8.96 18.19
CA THR A 326 1.23 10.15 17.83
C THR A 326 0.17 9.73 16.85
N VAL A 327 -1.07 10.17 17.07
CA VAL A 327 -2.17 9.95 16.13
C VAL A 327 -2.67 11.27 15.59
N THR A 328 -2.74 11.38 14.26
CA THR A 328 -3.32 12.52 13.55
C THR A 328 -4.64 12.10 12.92
N ILE A 329 -5.68 12.93 13.06
CA ILE A 329 -7.03 12.65 12.63
C ILE A 329 -7.48 13.78 11.70
N GLY A 330 -7.69 13.46 10.43
CA GLY A 330 -8.26 14.34 9.43
C GLY A 330 -9.76 14.12 9.30
N VAL A 331 -10.54 15.19 9.41
CA VAL A 331 -11.99 15.19 9.23
C VAL A 331 -12.34 16.08 8.05
N SER A 332 -13.06 15.53 7.08
CA SER A 332 -13.61 16.26 5.93
C SER A 332 -15.09 16.00 5.80
N LEU A 333 -15.88 17.07 5.62
CA LEU A 333 -17.33 16.97 5.40
C LEU A 333 -17.72 17.10 3.92
N ASP A 334 -16.79 17.53 3.07
CA ASP A 334 -17.01 17.86 1.65
C ASP A 334 -16.06 17.12 0.68
N GLY A 335 -15.07 16.41 1.21
CA GLY A 335 -14.02 15.72 0.46
C GLY A 335 -12.91 16.63 -0.09
N THR A 336 -13.05 17.96 0.00
CA THR A 336 -12.13 18.95 -0.60
C THR A 336 -11.40 19.80 0.43
N SER A 337 -11.90 19.84 1.67
CA SER A 337 -11.29 20.50 2.82
C SER A 337 -11.10 19.56 4.01
N SER A 338 -10.13 19.85 4.87
CA SER A 338 -9.84 19.01 6.04
C SER A 338 -9.55 19.84 7.29
N THR A 339 -10.12 19.41 8.42
CA THR A 339 -9.71 19.82 9.75
C THR A 339 -8.87 18.71 10.36
N VAL A 340 -7.69 19.06 10.86
CA VAL A 340 -6.70 18.11 11.38
C VAL A 340 -6.56 18.28 12.88
N TYR A 341 -6.78 17.18 13.59
CA TYR A 341 -6.62 17.04 15.02
C TYR A 341 -5.40 16.17 15.31
N THR A 342 -4.65 16.46 16.36
CA THR A 342 -3.68 15.54 16.93
C THR A 342 -4.26 14.99 18.21
N PHE A 343 -4.26 13.67 18.39
CA PHE A 343 -4.84 13.05 19.58
C PHE A 343 -4.05 13.44 20.83
N ASP A 344 -4.68 14.27 21.67
CA ASP A 344 -4.08 14.90 22.84
C ASP A 344 -4.90 14.64 24.11
N ASP A 345 -4.47 15.22 25.24
CA ASP A 345 -5.09 15.04 26.55
C ASP A 345 -6.51 15.60 26.69
N THR A 346 -7.00 16.37 25.71
CA THR A 346 -8.37 16.88 25.68
C THR A 346 -9.36 15.87 25.10
N MET A 347 -8.86 14.84 24.42
CA MET A 347 -9.64 13.80 23.76
C MET A 347 -9.63 12.51 24.58
N THR A 348 -10.67 11.69 24.44
CA THR A 348 -10.77 10.39 25.12
C THR A 348 -10.82 9.24 24.13
N PHE A 349 -10.20 8.12 24.50
CA PHE A 349 -10.33 6.85 23.78
C PHE A 349 -10.59 5.73 24.79
N GLU A 350 -11.80 5.18 24.73
CA GLU A 350 -12.29 4.16 25.65
C GLU A 350 -12.43 2.83 24.91
N GLU A 351 -11.78 1.79 25.42
CA GLU A 351 -11.83 0.44 24.84
C GLU A 351 -12.94 -0.37 25.54
N GLY A 352 -13.84 -0.97 24.77
CA GLY A 352 -14.97 -1.74 25.28
C GLY A 352 -15.14 -3.10 24.58
N ALA A 353 -15.89 -4.00 25.22
CA ALA A 353 -16.15 -5.35 24.68
C ALA A 353 -16.91 -5.35 23.34
N ASN A 354 -17.66 -4.28 23.05
CA ASN A 354 -18.48 -4.13 21.84
C ASN A 354 -17.92 -3.08 20.86
N GLY A 355 -16.68 -2.63 21.06
CA GLY A 355 -16.04 -1.58 20.26
C GLY A 355 -15.30 -0.55 21.10
N SER A 356 -14.50 0.27 20.44
CA SER A 356 -13.76 1.37 21.07
C SER A 356 -14.33 2.72 20.67
N VAL A 357 -14.32 3.71 21.55
CA VAL A 357 -14.95 5.01 21.32
C VAL A 357 -13.92 6.13 21.44
N LEU A 358 -13.77 6.91 20.37
CA LEU A 358 -13.03 8.17 20.36
C LEU A 358 -14.00 9.33 20.53
N THR A 359 -13.68 10.26 21.44
CA THR A 359 -14.41 11.52 21.58
C THR A 359 -13.44 12.69 21.40
N ILE A 360 -13.76 13.56 20.44
CA ILE A 360 -13.04 14.79 20.15
C ILE A 360 -13.95 15.99 20.46
N PRO A 361 -13.61 16.84 21.44
CA PRO A 361 -14.34 18.06 21.69
C PRO A 361 -14.25 19.02 20.50
N ILE A 362 -15.40 19.51 20.03
CA ILE A 362 -15.46 20.51 18.97
C ILE A 362 -15.64 21.89 19.63
N THR A 363 -14.69 22.78 19.35
CA THR A 363 -14.69 24.14 19.88
C THR A 363 -15.43 25.15 19.00
N ASP A 364 -15.88 24.74 17.81
CA ASP A 364 -16.68 25.58 16.92
C ASP A 364 -17.64 24.72 16.06
N PRO A 365 -18.96 24.73 16.33
CA PRO A 365 -19.62 25.45 17.42
C PRO A 365 -19.29 24.85 18.79
N VAL A 366 -19.06 25.70 19.78
CA VAL A 366 -18.74 25.31 21.17
C VAL A 366 -19.84 24.40 21.73
N GLY A 367 -19.45 23.26 22.30
CA GLY A 367 -20.35 22.35 23.02
C GLY A 367 -20.80 21.12 22.22
N SER A 368 -20.31 20.94 20.99
CA SER A 368 -20.50 19.71 20.22
C SER A 368 -19.30 18.77 20.38
N ASN A 369 -19.53 17.47 20.20
CA ASN A 369 -18.46 16.46 20.12
C ASN A 369 -18.50 15.77 18.76
N LEU A 370 -17.31 15.36 18.29
CA LEU A 370 -17.19 14.28 17.32
C LEU A 370 -16.98 12.99 18.11
N THR A 371 -17.93 12.08 18.02
CA THR A 371 -17.84 10.75 18.65
C THR A 371 -17.75 9.70 17.55
N ILE A 372 -16.80 8.77 17.69
CA ILE A 372 -16.52 7.72 16.71
C ILE A 372 -16.39 6.39 17.43
N ASN A 373 -17.29 5.47 17.14
CA ASN A 373 -17.25 4.08 17.59
C ASN A 373 -16.56 3.24 16.52
N PHE A 374 -15.52 2.52 16.91
CA PHE A 374 -14.78 1.60 16.04
C PHE A 374 -15.14 0.16 16.35
N THR A 375 -15.36 -0.63 15.30
CA THR A 375 -15.56 -2.07 15.38
C THR A 375 -14.63 -2.77 14.39
N ARG A 376 -13.65 -3.52 14.90
CA ARG A 376 -12.84 -4.45 14.10
C ARG A 376 -13.70 -5.64 13.69
N GLN A 377 -13.85 -5.86 12.40
CA GLN A 377 -14.57 -6.99 11.84
C GLN A 377 -14.32 -7.09 10.33
N TYR A 378 -14.11 -8.30 9.83
CA TYR A 378 -14.16 -8.52 8.39
C TYR A 378 -15.61 -8.52 7.90
N LYS A 379 -16.07 -7.39 7.35
CA LYS A 379 -17.41 -7.25 6.75
C LYS A 379 -17.29 -7.03 5.25
N LYS A 380 -17.94 -7.87 4.45
CA LYS A 380 -17.98 -7.75 2.99
C LYS A 380 -18.48 -6.35 2.58
N ALA A 381 -17.64 -5.60 1.88
CA ALA A 381 -17.83 -4.17 1.65
C ALA A 381 -18.75 -3.85 0.45
N TYR A 382 -19.05 -4.84 -0.41
CA TYR A 382 -19.86 -4.65 -1.63
C TYR A 382 -20.81 -5.84 -1.84
N PRO A 383 -22.09 -5.74 -1.46
CA PRO A 383 -23.04 -6.86 -1.57
C PRO A 383 -23.41 -7.22 -3.03
N ASN A 384 -23.24 -6.30 -3.97
CA ASN A 384 -23.73 -6.43 -5.36
C ASN A 384 -22.64 -6.67 -6.42
N ALA A 385 -21.37 -6.59 -6.03
CA ALA A 385 -20.26 -7.14 -6.80
C ALA A 385 -19.81 -8.38 -6.04
N ALA A 386 -19.52 -9.49 -6.71
CA ALA A 386 -19.06 -10.71 -6.04
C ALA A 386 -18.00 -10.35 -4.98
N SER A 387 -18.36 -10.50 -3.70
CA SER A 387 -17.86 -9.62 -2.63
C SER A 387 -16.49 -10.09 -2.11
N TYR A 388 -15.45 -9.98 -2.93
CA TYR A 388 -14.08 -10.40 -2.58
C TYR A 388 -13.37 -9.41 -1.65
N TYR A 389 -13.92 -8.21 -1.53
CA TYR A 389 -13.39 -7.15 -0.68
C TYR A 389 -14.20 -7.06 0.61
N GLY A 390 -13.50 -6.87 1.73
CA GLY A 390 -14.14 -6.64 3.01
C GLY A 390 -13.41 -5.58 3.81
N SER A 391 -14.20 -4.75 4.49
CA SER A 391 -13.76 -3.83 5.52
C SER A 391 -13.07 -4.61 6.63
N VAL A 392 -12.03 -4.02 7.23
CA VAL A 392 -11.40 -4.50 8.47
C VAL A 392 -11.85 -3.67 9.67
N VAL A 393 -12.25 -2.41 9.44
CA VAL A 393 -12.75 -1.54 10.51
C VAL A 393 -13.98 -0.81 10.02
N ASN A 394 -15.07 -0.97 10.76
CA ASN A 394 -16.27 -0.15 10.58
C ASN A 394 -16.30 0.93 11.65
N ILE A 395 -16.76 2.11 11.25
CA ILE A 395 -17.03 3.21 12.15
C ILE A 395 -18.50 3.58 12.11
N SER A 396 -19.02 3.96 13.26
CA SER A 396 -20.28 4.70 13.38
C SER A 396 -20.06 5.86 14.33
N GLY A 397 -20.76 6.96 14.16
CA GLY A 397 -20.50 8.11 14.99
C GLY A 397 -21.45 9.26 14.74
N SER A 398 -21.14 10.35 15.42
CA SER A 398 -21.87 11.59 15.28
C SER A 398 -20.93 12.77 15.24
N TYR A 399 -21.17 13.68 14.31
CA TYR A 399 -20.57 15.01 14.32
C TYR A 399 -21.70 16.01 14.59
N ASN A 400 -21.68 16.62 15.78
CA ASN A 400 -22.83 17.40 16.29
C ASN A 400 -24.10 16.53 16.36
N VAL A 401 -25.14 16.80 15.54
CA VAL A 401 -26.39 16.00 15.48
C VAL A 401 -26.42 15.01 14.31
N ALA A 402 -25.49 15.11 13.36
CA ALA A 402 -25.48 14.26 12.18
C ALA A 402 -24.83 12.92 12.50
N GLN A 403 -25.59 11.85 12.35
CA GLN A 403 -25.08 10.49 12.45
C GLN A 403 -24.36 10.09 11.16
N PHE A 404 -23.36 9.26 11.28
CA PHE A 404 -22.62 8.75 10.15
C PHE A 404 -22.12 7.33 10.36
N GLU A 405 -21.85 6.66 9.24
CA GLU A 405 -21.18 5.38 9.18
C GLU A 405 -20.05 5.43 8.16
N GLY A 406 -19.04 4.59 8.33
CA GLY A 406 -17.95 4.46 7.39
C GLY A 406 -17.24 3.12 7.55
N GLU A 407 -16.48 2.76 6.53
CA GLU A 407 -15.74 1.49 6.50
C GLU A 407 -14.33 1.76 5.95
N SER A 408 -13.33 1.06 6.49
CA SER A 408 -11.95 1.08 5.99
C SER A 408 -11.52 -0.33 5.60
N LEU A 409 -11.02 -0.47 4.37
CA LEU A 409 -10.36 -1.68 3.90
C LEU A 409 -8.84 -1.58 4.08
N LEU A 410 -8.31 -0.40 4.41
CA LEU A 410 -6.91 -0.23 4.77
C LEU A 410 -6.68 -0.81 6.16
N ASN A 411 -5.61 -1.59 6.29
CA ASN A 411 -5.18 -2.18 7.54
C ASN A 411 -3.74 -1.73 7.85
N VAL A 412 -3.43 -1.58 9.13
CA VAL A 412 -2.06 -1.27 9.56
C VAL A 412 -1.18 -2.51 9.41
N VAL A 413 0.06 -2.31 8.94
CA VAL A 413 1.06 -3.38 8.93
C VAL A 413 2.16 -3.01 9.92
N PRO A 414 2.32 -3.76 11.02
CA PRO A 414 3.40 -3.50 11.97
C PRO A 414 4.75 -3.68 11.26
N LEU A 415 5.79 -2.97 11.71
CA LEU A 415 7.12 -3.05 11.09
C LEU A 415 7.62 -4.51 10.97
N MET A 416 7.34 -5.34 11.98
CA MET A 416 7.68 -6.77 11.98
C MET A 416 6.94 -7.60 10.93
N GLY A 417 5.88 -7.09 10.31
CA GLY A 417 5.26 -7.69 9.13
C GLY A 417 6.21 -7.76 7.92
N PHE A 418 7.26 -6.93 7.91
CA PHE A 418 8.30 -6.91 6.88
C PHE A 418 9.62 -7.59 7.30
N ALA A 419 9.65 -8.27 8.44
CA ALA A 419 10.80 -9.06 8.85
C ALA A 419 10.99 -10.30 7.95
N GLY A 420 12.22 -10.82 7.88
CA GLY A 420 12.56 -11.98 7.06
C GLY A 420 13.98 -11.92 6.50
N ALA A 421 14.14 -12.35 5.24
CA ALA A 421 15.42 -12.32 4.56
C ALA A 421 15.94 -10.86 4.41
N PRO A 422 17.26 -10.64 4.50
CA PRO A 422 17.85 -9.32 4.27
C PRO A 422 17.52 -8.78 2.88
N LEU A 423 17.07 -7.52 2.82
CA LEU A 423 16.78 -6.85 1.56
C LEU A 423 18.09 -6.35 0.96
N LYS A 424 18.26 -6.50 -0.35
CA LYS A 424 19.47 -6.13 -1.10
C LYS A 424 19.12 -5.40 -2.40
N ILE A 425 20.05 -4.59 -2.89
CA ILE A 425 19.92 -3.92 -4.20
C ILE A 425 20.15 -4.93 -5.34
N THR A 426 21.18 -5.77 -5.20
CA THR A 426 21.52 -6.84 -6.17
C THR A 426 21.91 -8.09 -5.40
N SER A 427 21.89 -9.25 -6.05
CA SER A 427 22.33 -10.52 -5.43
C SER A 427 23.75 -10.47 -4.88
N SER A 428 24.65 -9.72 -5.55
CA SER A 428 26.04 -9.51 -5.15
C SER A 428 26.27 -8.38 -4.15
N SER A 429 25.22 -7.61 -3.80
CA SER A 429 25.34 -6.50 -2.85
C SER A 429 25.67 -7.00 -1.45
N THR A 430 26.67 -6.39 -0.81
CA THR A 430 26.94 -6.54 0.62
C THR A 430 26.11 -5.57 1.47
N GLU A 431 25.60 -4.49 0.87
CA GLU A 431 24.66 -3.58 1.51
C GLU A 431 23.30 -4.25 1.67
N THR A 432 22.76 -4.18 2.89
CA THR A 432 21.49 -4.79 3.26
C THR A 432 20.60 -3.85 4.08
N ILE A 433 19.30 -4.10 4.03
CA ILE A 433 18.33 -3.67 5.05
C ILE A 433 17.82 -4.91 5.77
N VAL A 434 17.80 -4.89 7.10
CA VAL A 434 17.21 -5.95 7.92
C VAL A 434 16.26 -5.34 8.94
N ILE A 435 15.02 -5.81 8.96
CA ILE A 435 14.06 -5.45 10.00
C ILE A 435 14.26 -6.41 11.17
N LYS A 436 14.74 -5.89 12.32
CA LYS A 436 15.12 -6.71 13.48
C LYS A 436 14.02 -6.80 14.53
N SER A 437 13.34 -5.69 14.78
CA SER A 437 12.23 -5.59 15.74
C SER A 437 11.25 -4.50 15.31
N SER A 438 10.19 -4.27 16.08
CA SER A 438 9.33 -3.10 15.89
C SER A 438 10.04 -1.77 16.13
N THR A 439 11.22 -1.79 16.75
CA THR A 439 11.95 -0.58 17.17
C THR A 439 13.39 -0.53 16.65
N GLU A 440 13.81 -1.52 15.85
CA GLU A 440 15.18 -1.63 15.37
C GLU A 440 15.23 -2.14 13.92
N ILE A 441 16.03 -1.44 13.13
CA ILE A 441 16.44 -1.85 11.79
C ILE A 441 17.96 -1.94 11.73
N GLU A 442 18.48 -2.65 10.74
CA GLU A 442 19.86 -2.53 10.30
C GLU A 442 19.87 -1.99 8.88
N TYR A 443 20.67 -0.95 8.63
CA TYR A 443 20.86 -0.36 7.31
C TYR A 443 22.36 -0.31 6.99
N LYS A 444 22.75 -0.93 5.89
CA LYS A 444 24.16 -1.06 5.45
C LYS A 444 25.06 -1.64 6.55
N GLY A 445 24.55 -2.62 7.30
CA GLY A 445 25.27 -3.27 8.41
C GLY A 445 25.31 -2.48 9.72
N VAL A 446 24.64 -1.32 9.80
CA VAL A 446 24.59 -0.48 11.00
C VAL A 446 23.20 -0.54 11.64
N PRO A 447 23.08 -0.86 12.94
CA PRO A 447 21.78 -0.86 13.62
C PRO A 447 21.30 0.56 13.94
N TYR A 448 20.01 0.81 13.73
CA TYR A 448 19.32 2.06 14.08
C TYR A 448 18.10 1.75 14.94
N LYS A 449 18.06 2.36 16.14
CA LYS A 449 16.95 2.26 17.10
C LYS A 449 16.16 3.56 17.29
N ASN A 450 16.72 4.65 16.78
CA ASN A 450 16.09 5.96 16.73
C ASN A 450 15.33 6.08 15.41
N ILE A 451 14.15 5.45 15.35
CA ILE A 451 13.36 5.33 14.12
C ILE A 451 11.97 5.92 14.31
N THR A 452 11.42 6.45 13.24
CA THR A 452 10.00 6.82 13.12
C THR A 452 9.34 5.84 12.17
N VAL A 453 8.16 5.34 12.52
CA VAL A 453 7.41 4.37 11.70
C VAL A 453 5.99 4.85 11.54
N VAL A 454 5.46 4.74 10.32
CA VAL A 454 4.05 4.99 10.00
C VAL A 454 3.43 3.69 9.46
N PRO A 455 2.83 2.84 10.32
CA PRO A 455 2.37 1.50 9.95
C PRO A 455 1.31 1.44 8.85
N LEU A 456 0.49 2.48 8.68
CA LEU A 456 -0.53 2.52 7.63
C LEU A 456 0.08 2.80 6.24
N MET A 457 1.19 3.56 6.22
CA MET A 457 1.87 3.96 4.99
C MET A 457 3.11 3.11 4.68
N TYR A 458 3.46 2.19 5.60
CA TYR A 458 4.64 1.33 5.52
C TYR A 458 5.96 2.11 5.46
N ILE A 459 5.99 3.31 6.06
CA ILE A 459 7.14 4.19 6.04
C ILE A 459 7.99 4.01 7.30
N VAL A 460 9.30 3.92 7.13
CA VAL A 460 10.29 4.01 8.22
C VAL A 460 11.26 5.14 7.91
N GLY A 461 11.49 6.04 8.87
CA GLY A 461 12.41 7.17 8.73
C GLY A 461 13.41 7.24 9.88
N PHE A 462 14.67 7.56 9.58
CA PHE A 462 15.74 7.75 10.58
C PHE A 462 16.87 8.64 10.05
N ILE A 463 17.77 9.04 10.94
CA ILE A 463 18.99 9.76 10.59
C ILE A 463 20.16 8.78 10.62
N ASP A 464 20.91 8.69 9.52
CA ASP A 464 22.08 7.82 9.43
C ASP A 464 23.34 8.44 10.10
N ASN A 465 24.44 7.69 10.12
CA ASN A 465 25.70 8.14 10.74
C ASN A 465 26.36 9.31 10.00
N ASN A 466 25.97 9.54 8.75
CA ASN A 466 26.43 10.67 7.93
C ASN A 466 25.48 11.87 8.04
N GLU A 467 24.55 11.83 9.01
CA GLU A 467 23.53 12.85 9.22
C GLU A 467 22.54 13.01 8.07
N ASN A 468 22.38 12.01 7.22
CA ASN A 468 21.37 12.00 6.17
C ASN A 468 20.03 11.49 6.73
N GLU A 469 18.94 12.05 6.23
CA GLU A 469 17.61 11.50 6.44
C GLU A 469 17.39 10.36 5.46
N ILE A 470 17.13 9.17 6.01
CA ILE A 470 16.85 7.96 5.25
C ILE A 470 15.38 7.60 5.47
N ILE A 471 14.66 7.38 4.37
CA ILE A 471 13.25 7.02 4.39
C ILE A 471 13.06 5.74 3.56
N PHE A 472 12.55 4.70 4.20
CA PHE A 472 12.12 3.45 3.57
C PHE A 472 10.61 3.50 3.35
N SER A 473 10.17 3.22 2.14
CA SER A 473 8.79 2.84 1.82
C SER A 473 8.75 1.34 1.62
N LEU A 474 8.30 0.62 2.64
CA LEU A 474 8.24 -0.83 2.67
C LEU A 474 7.00 -1.34 1.91
N GLY A 475 7.10 -2.56 1.40
CA GLY A 475 6.02 -3.24 0.70
C GLY A 475 6.39 -4.68 0.40
N THR A 476 5.52 -5.35 -0.35
CA THR A 476 5.73 -6.72 -0.81
C THR A 476 5.55 -6.76 -2.32
N ASP A 477 6.57 -7.22 -3.04
CA ASP A 477 6.45 -7.61 -4.43
C ASP A 477 6.24 -9.12 -4.44
N GLY A 478 5.19 -9.58 -5.14
CA GLY A 478 4.87 -10.99 -5.20
C GLY A 478 6.08 -11.86 -5.53
N GLY A 479 6.89 -11.44 -6.51
CA GLY A 479 8.04 -12.19 -7.03
C GLY A 479 9.33 -11.98 -6.27
N LYS A 480 9.54 -10.77 -5.74
CA LYS A 480 10.78 -10.39 -5.06
C LYS A 480 10.73 -10.47 -3.53
N GLY A 481 9.56 -10.82 -2.98
CA GLY A 481 9.29 -10.85 -1.54
C GLY A 481 9.17 -9.44 -0.96
N ASN A 482 9.58 -9.26 0.30
CA ASN A 482 9.64 -7.94 0.92
C ASN A 482 10.52 -7.00 0.09
N THR A 483 10.09 -5.75 -0.03
CA THR A 483 10.70 -4.72 -0.87
C THR A 483 10.72 -3.39 -0.11
N SER A 484 11.72 -2.57 -0.38
CA SER A 484 11.85 -1.21 0.14
C SER A 484 12.29 -0.28 -0.98
N ILE A 485 11.52 0.79 -1.22
CA ILE A 485 12.01 1.96 -1.94
C ILE A 485 12.65 2.88 -0.90
N THR A 486 13.96 3.07 -1.01
CA THR A 486 14.77 3.83 -0.05
C THR A 486 15.17 5.15 -0.67
N THR A 487 14.87 6.24 0.02
CA THR A 487 15.34 7.59 -0.36
C THR A 487 16.29 8.13 0.70
N ALA A 488 17.32 8.83 0.25
CA ALA A 488 18.28 9.51 1.10
C ALA A 488 18.33 11.00 0.78
N TYR A 489 18.32 11.84 1.81
CA TYR A 489 18.44 13.28 1.70
C TYR A 489 19.49 13.79 2.67
N LYS A 490 20.24 14.82 2.26
CA LYS A 490 21.06 15.57 3.21
C LYS A 490 20.15 16.20 4.24
N THR A 491 20.63 16.41 5.45
CA THR A 491 19.96 17.29 6.39
C THR A 491 20.76 18.55 6.61
N GLU A 492 20.06 19.64 6.85
CA GLU A 492 20.66 20.94 7.14
C GLU A 492 20.10 21.46 8.46
N MET A 493 20.94 22.14 9.24
CA MET A 493 20.50 22.79 10.47
C MET A 493 20.04 24.22 10.12
N VAL A 494 18.73 24.45 10.20
CA VAL A 494 18.11 25.76 9.98
C VAL A 494 17.48 26.20 11.30
N ASN A 495 17.94 27.32 11.86
CA ASN A 495 17.45 27.87 13.13
C ASN A 495 17.43 26.85 14.29
N GLY A 496 18.44 25.98 14.37
CA GLY A 496 18.55 24.95 15.41
C GLY A 496 17.61 23.75 15.22
N LYS A 497 16.86 23.69 14.11
CA LYS A 497 16.06 22.53 13.71
C LYS A 497 16.71 21.87 12.51
N ARG A 498 16.65 20.54 12.49
CA ARG A 498 17.09 19.75 11.34
C ARG A 498 15.99 19.79 10.29
N GLU A 499 16.33 20.24 9.10
CA GLU A 499 15.42 20.31 7.95
C GLU A 499 15.95 19.43 6.81
N LYS A 500 15.03 18.95 5.97
CA LYS A 500 15.33 18.12 4.82
C LYS A 500 16.04 18.96 3.75
N GLY A 501 17.26 18.57 3.42
CA GLY A 501 18.11 19.20 2.41
C GLY A 501 18.02 18.51 1.05
N SER A 502 19.09 18.62 0.26
CA SER A 502 19.13 18.08 -1.09
C SER A 502 18.98 16.56 -1.15
N PHE A 503 18.25 16.07 -2.15
CA PHE A 503 18.20 14.66 -2.52
C PHE A 503 19.60 14.08 -2.80
N ILE A 504 19.84 12.86 -2.32
CA ILE A 504 21.10 12.12 -2.49
C ILE A 504 20.88 10.92 -3.42
N SER A 505 19.98 10.01 -3.03
CA SER A 505 19.75 8.77 -3.77
C SER A 505 18.32 8.24 -3.60
N LEU A 506 17.94 7.39 -4.55
CA LEU A 506 16.75 6.55 -4.58
C LEU A 506 17.24 5.14 -4.94
N ASP A 507 17.09 4.19 -4.03
CA ASP A 507 17.56 2.82 -4.17
C ASP A 507 16.40 1.86 -3.91
N VAL A 508 16.34 0.74 -4.65
CA VAL A 508 15.32 -0.30 -4.43
C VAL A 508 15.99 -1.53 -3.84
N TYR A 509 15.58 -1.91 -2.63
CA TYR A 509 16.05 -3.09 -1.94
C TYR A 509 14.95 -4.16 -1.94
N THR A 510 15.30 -5.41 -2.21
CA THR A 510 14.35 -6.53 -2.25
C THR A 510 14.94 -7.77 -1.61
N ALA A 511 14.11 -8.65 -1.07
CA ALA A 511 14.57 -9.92 -0.49
C ALA A 511 15.19 -10.84 -1.56
N ILE A 512 14.66 -10.79 -2.78
CA ILE A 512 15.13 -11.55 -3.94
C ILE A 512 15.43 -10.58 -5.10
N PRO A 513 16.65 -10.01 -5.17
CA PRO A 513 17.01 -8.97 -6.14
C PRO A 513 16.85 -9.36 -7.60
N ASP A 514 17.17 -10.62 -7.90
CA ASP A 514 17.11 -11.18 -9.25
C ASP A 514 15.82 -12.00 -9.47
N GLY A 515 14.83 -11.89 -8.58
CA GLY A 515 13.58 -12.64 -8.66
C GLY A 515 12.65 -12.14 -9.76
N ASP A 516 11.87 -13.05 -10.35
CA ASP A 516 10.84 -12.73 -11.35
C ASP A 516 9.70 -11.93 -10.69
N SER A 517 9.69 -10.61 -10.83
CA SER A 517 8.63 -9.77 -10.24
C SER A 517 7.29 -9.93 -10.95
N GLY A 518 6.21 -9.95 -10.15
CA GLY A 518 4.85 -9.85 -10.67
C GLY A 518 4.45 -8.42 -11.02
N ALA A 519 5.08 -7.44 -10.37
CA ALA A 519 4.94 -6.02 -10.66
C ALA A 519 5.99 -5.55 -11.69
N PRO A 520 5.76 -4.42 -12.38
CA PRO A 520 6.83 -3.77 -13.16
C PRO A 520 8.04 -3.54 -12.24
N GLN A 521 9.24 -4.00 -12.64
CA GLN A 521 10.44 -3.46 -12.01
C GLN A 521 10.53 -2.05 -12.56
N HIS A 522 10.13 -1.09 -11.72
CA HIS A 522 10.33 0.33 -11.94
C HIS A 522 11.73 0.55 -12.44
#